data_AF-A0A371KZM9-F1
#
_entry.id   AF-A0A371KZM9-F1
#
_cell.length_a   1.000
_cell.length_b   1.000
_cell.length_c   1.000
_cell.angle_alpha   90.00
_cell.angle_beta   90.00
_cell.angle_gamma   90.00
#
_symmetry.space_group_name_H-M   'P 1'
#
loop_
_entity.id
_entity.type
_entity.pdbx_description
1 polymer ?
#
loop_
_entity_poly.entity_id
_entity_poly.type
_entity_poly.pdbx_seq_one_letter_code
_entity_poly.pdbx_strand_id
1 'polypeptide(L)'
;METDGGRINWPANFERTPPSDRESTTKFSISLTSAFTRLERSLKRIGVDDFDYEFDARQRQKDKRPYARANPDDPSFVVRWTKDGEQFAVACDRYSEFRDNVRAVGLYLEEKRKMENRPVATGESEFANARLPPADDDVVAAPRPAHEVLGVEPDASDEEIRDAFREAVKKRHPDKGGRLELFNELQEAKEAMLG
;
A
#
# COMPACT_ATOMS: atom_id res chain seq x y z
N MET A 1 -24.69 12.28 -20.98
CA MET A 1 -24.08 12.84 -19.76
C MET A 1 -23.52 11.65 -19.02
N GLU A 2 -22.31 11.24 -19.39
CA GLU A 2 -21.58 10.15 -18.73
C GLU A 2 -21.32 10.57 -17.29
N THR A 3 -21.84 9.81 -16.34
CA THR A 3 -21.41 9.88 -14.95
C THR A 3 -20.00 9.29 -14.92
N ASP A 4 -19.01 10.14 -14.72
CA ASP A 4 -17.66 9.74 -14.30
C ASP A 4 -17.83 9.00 -12.95
N GLY A 5 -18.00 7.68 -13.03
CA GLY A 5 -17.98 6.80 -11.86
C GLY A 5 -16.60 6.94 -11.25
N GLY A 6 -16.54 7.39 -10.00
CA GLY A 6 -15.29 7.84 -9.39
C GLY A 6 -14.24 6.74 -9.47
N ARG A 7 -13.21 6.94 -10.28
CA ARG A 7 -12.14 5.96 -10.48
C ARG A 7 -11.47 5.69 -9.13
N ILE A 8 -11.68 4.49 -8.59
CA ILE A 8 -10.95 4.01 -7.41
C ILE A 8 -9.47 3.92 -7.80
N ASN A 9 -8.62 4.66 -7.09
CA ASN A 9 -7.18 4.52 -7.14
C ASN A 9 -6.83 3.15 -6.57
N TRP A 10 -6.71 2.17 -7.46
CA TRP A 10 -6.32 0.81 -7.11
C TRP A 10 -4.79 0.74 -6.95
N PRO A 11 -4.26 0.06 -5.92
CA PRO A 11 -2.81 -0.08 -5.74
C PRO A 11 -2.13 -0.67 -6.99
N ALA A 12 -1.06 -0.02 -7.48
CA ALA A 12 -0.47 -0.33 -8.77
C ALA A 12 0.11 -1.75 -8.88
N ASN A 13 0.55 -2.34 -7.76
CA ASN A 13 1.11 -3.68 -7.68
C ASN A 13 0.07 -4.79 -7.42
N PHE A 14 -1.23 -4.48 -7.49
CA PHE A 14 -2.31 -5.41 -7.18
C PHE A 14 -3.06 -5.77 -8.46
N GLU A 15 -3.21 -7.06 -8.74
CA GLU A 15 -4.04 -7.54 -9.84
C GLU A 15 -5.52 -7.25 -9.57
N ARG A 16 -6.26 -6.84 -10.61
CA ARG A 16 -7.72 -6.62 -10.54
C ARG A 16 -8.46 -7.90 -10.88
N THR A 17 -9.59 -8.13 -10.22
CA THR A 17 -10.55 -9.17 -10.61
C THR A 17 -11.47 -8.62 -11.70
N PRO A 18 -11.52 -9.22 -12.91
CA PRO A 18 -12.48 -8.83 -13.93
C PRO A 18 -13.93 -8.95 -13.44
N PRO A 19 -14.86 -8.03 -13.82
CA PRO A 19 -16.24 -8.08 -13.35
C PRO A 19 -16.97 -9.41 -13.63
N SER A 20 -16.63 -10.10 -14.72
CA SER A 20 -17.18 -11.41 -15.09
C SER A 20 -16.76 -12.54 -14.13
N ASP A 21 -15.63 -12.36 -13.46
CA ASP A 21 -15.01 -13.39 -12.64
C ASP A 21 -15.36 -13.21 -11.17
N ARG A 22 -16.03 -12.10 -10.81
CA ARG A 22 -16.45 -11.80 -9.44
C ARG A 22 -17.48 -12.80 -8.95
N GLU A 23 -17.32 -13.23 -7.70
CA GLU A 23 -18.17 -14.24 -7.08
C GLU A 23 -19.19 -13.63 -6.12
N SER A 24 -20.37 -14.24 -6.00
CA SER A 24 -21.26 -14.00 -4.87
C SER A 24 -20.93 -14.97 -3.74
N THR A 25 -21.21 -14.58 -2.49
CA THR A 25 -20.92 -15.43 -1.33
C THR A 25 -21.96 -15.27 -0.24
N THR A 26 -22.20 -16.37 0.48
CA THR A 26 -23.06 -16.38 1.68
C THR A 26 -22.27 -16.59 2.96
N LYS A 27 -20.93 -16.71 2.86
CA LYS A 27 -20.03 -16.96 4.00
C LYS A 27 -20.04 -15.81 5.03
N PHE A 28 -20.49 -14.62 4.62
CA PHE A 28 -20.49 -13.43 5.46
C PHE A 28 -21.92 -13.03 5.85
N SER A 29 -22.32 -13.40 7.07
CA SER A 29 -23.64 -13.06 7.61
C SER A 29 -23.59 -11.79 8.49
N ILE A 30 -23.22 -10.65 7.91
CA ILE A 30 -23.11 -9.37 8.64
C ILE A 30 -23.70 -8.18 7.86
N SER A 31 -23.86 -7.04 8.53
CA SER A 31 -24.18 -5.77 7.87
C SER A 31 -22.92 -5.04 7.39
N LEU A 32 -23.08 -4.12 6.42
CA LEU A 32 -22.00 -3.23 5.96
C LEU A 32 -21.42 -2.40 7.13
N THR A 33 -22.28 -1.84 7.98
CA THR A 33 -21.86 -1.12 9.19
C THR A 33 -21.00 -1.99 10.11
N SER A 34 -21.38 -3.25 10.30
CA SER A 34 -20.61 -4.21 11.10
C SER A 34 -19.27 -4.57 10.43
N ALA A 35 -19.22 -4.65 9.10
CA ALA A 35 -17.99 -4.92 8.35
C ALA A 35 -16.94 -3.83 8.62
N PHE A 36 -17.32 -2.55 8.41
CA PHE A 36 -16.45 -1.40 8.72
C PHE A 36 -16.06 -1.34 10.20
N THR A 37 -17.00 -1.57 11.12
CA THR A 37 -16.68 -1.53 12.56
C THR A 37 -15.67 -2.61 12.97
N ARG A 38 -15.73 -3.81 12.37
CA ARG A 38 -14.75 -4.87 12.63
C ARG A 38 -13.40 -4.56 12.00
N LEU A 39 -13.40 -4.08 10.75
CA LEU A 39 -12.21 -3.59 10.04
C LEU A 39 -11.44 -2.54 10.86
N GLU A 40 -12.11 -1.46 11.25
CA GLU A 40 -11.52 -0.38 12.06
C GLU A 40 -11.00 -0.87 13.41
N ARG A 41 -11.71 -1.81 14.05
CA ARG A 41 -11.25 -2.39 15.31
C ARG A 41 -9.95 -3.17 15.13
N SER A 42 -9.76 -3.83 14.00
CA SER A 42 -8.50 -4.50 13.68
C SER A 42 -7.37 -3.51 13.46
N LEU A 43 -7.58 -2.48 12.63
CA LEU A 43 -6.60 -1.40 12.39
C LEU A 43 -6.16 -0.73 13.71
N LYS A 44 -7.12 -0.36 14.56
CA LYS A 44 -6.85 0.20 15.90
C LYS A 44 -6.07 -0.74 16.81
N ARG A 45 -6.27 -2.05 16.69
CA ARG A 45 -5.53 -3.05 17.49
C ARG A 45 -4.17 -3.40 16.92
N ILE A 46 -3.96 -3.19 15.62
CA ILE A 46 -2.65 -3.26 14.98
C ILE A 46 -1.79 -2.06 15.42
N GLY A 47 -2.42 -0.94 15.78
CA GLY A 47 -1.74 0.27 16.24
C GLY A 47 -1.25 1.14 15.08
N VAL A 48 -2.05 1.24 14.01
CA VAL A 48 -1.73 2.11 12.87
C VAL A 48 -1.82 3.59 13.26
N ASP A 49 -1.00 4.42 12.64
CA ASP A 49 -0.93 5.87 12.91
C ASP A 49 -2.13 6.61 12.32
N ASP A 50 -2.46 6.30 11.06
CA ASP A 50 -3.61 6.82 10.34
C ASP A 50 -4.10 5.83 9.30
N PHE A 51 -5.36 5.94 8.88
CA PHE A 51 -5.94 5.11 7.81
C PHE A 51 -7.04 5.81 7.03
N ASP A 52 -7.18 5.45 5.76
CA ASP A 52 -8.24 5.91 4.88
C ASP A 52 -8.78 4.78 4.01
N TYR A 53 -9.97 5.01 3.45
CA TYR A 53 -10.69 4.05 2.61
C TYR A 53 -11.03 4.64 1.26
N GLU A 54 -11.10 3.76 0.27
CA GLU A 54 -11.52 4.12 -1.08
C GLU A 54 -12.51 3.11 -1.63
N PHE A 55 -13.59 3.64 -2.19
CA PHE A 55 -14.73 2.90 -2.72
C PHE A 55 -15.65 3.83 -3.53
N ASP A 56 -16.41 3.29 -4.47
CA ASP A 56 -17.28 4.03 -5.39
C ASP A 56 -18.66 4.36 -4.79
N ALA A 57 -18.70 4.88 -3.57
CA ALA A 57 -19.96 5.25 -2.92
C ALA A 57 -19.86 6.57 -2.14
N ARG A 58 -21.00 7.26 -2.02
CA ARG A 58 -21.08 8.49 -1.21
C ARG A 58 -20.70 8.22 0.25
N GLN A 59 -19.75 9.01 0.72
CA GLN A 59 -19.24 8.96 2.09
C GLN A 59 -20.00 9.92 3.00
N ARG A 60 -20.07 9.57 4.28
CA ARG A 60 -20.57 10.47 5.33
C ARG A 60 -19.44 11.38 5.79
N GLN A 61 -19.71 12.68 5.92
CA GLN A 61 -18.73 13.66 6.40
C GLN A 61 -18.17 13.35 7.80
N LYS A 62 -18.97 12.71 8.67
CA LYS A 62 -18.58 12.47 10.06
C LYS A 62 -17.40 11.51 10.21
N ASP A 63 -17.34 10.47 9.39
CA ASP A 63 -16.44 9.34 9.59
C ASP A 63 -15.99 8.68 8.29
N LYS A 64 -16.19 9.35 7.15
CA LYS A 64 -15.77 8.89 5.81
C LYS A 64 -16.33 7.53 5.40
N ARG A 65 -17.23 6.93 6.19
CA ARG A 65 -17.87 5.64 5.89
C ARG A 65 -18.96 5.82 4.83
N PRO A 66 -19.29 4.77 4.06
CA PRO A 66 -20.47 4.80 3.21
C PRO A 66 -21.76 4.85 4.05
N TYR A 67 -22.88 5.21 3.42
CA TYR A 67 -24.19 5.00 4.02
C TYR A 67 -24.48 3.50 4.21
N ALA A 68 -25.29 3.14 5.21
CA ALA A 68 -25.48 1.74 5.63
C ALA A 68 -26.02 0.79 4.54
N ARG A 69 -26.68 1.34 3.52
CA ARG A 69 -27.21 0.62 2.36
C ARG A 69 -26.48 0.95 1.05
N ALA A 70 -25.24 1.44 1.13
CA ALA A 70 -24.45 1.69 -0.06
C ALA A 70 -24.28 0.40 -0.86
N ASN A 71 -24.57 0.49 -2.15
CA ASN A 71 -24.45 -0.59 -3.12
C ASN A 71 -23.85 0.00 -4.41
N PRO A 72 -22.54 0.25 -4.42
CA PRO A 72 -21.85 0.87 -5.56
C PRO A 72 -21.83 -0.05 -6.78
N ASP A 73 -21.72 0.54 -7.97
CA ASP A 73 -21.58 -0.21 -9.23
C ASP A 73 -20.21 -0.88 -9.32
N ASP A 74 -19.14 -0.20 -8.86
CA ASP A 74 -17.86 -0.86 -8.57
C ASP A 74 -17.81 -1.30 -7.08
N PRO A 75 -17.97 -2.60 -6.76
CA PRO A 75 -17.91 -3.13 -5.39
C PRO A 75 -16.48 -3.22 -4.84
N SER A 76 -15.47 -2.75 -5.58
CA SER A 76 -14.07 -2.75 -5.14
C SER A 76 -13.88 -1.92 -3.86
N PHE A 77 -13.02 -2.40 -2.96
CA PHE A 77 -12.70 -1.72 -1.72
C PHE A 77 -11.21 -1.72 -1.46
N VAL A 78 -10.66 -0.56 -1.09
CA VAL A 78 -9.26 -0.40 -0.68
C VAL A 78 -9.22 0.25 0.70
N VAL A 79 -8.33 -0.26 1.55
CA VAL A 79 -7.91 0.42 2.78
C VAL A 79 -6.41 0.69 2.70
N ARG A 80 -6.03 1.91 3.08
CA ARG A 80 -4.63 2.33 3.22
C ARG A 80 -4.37 2.77 4.63
N TRP A 81 -3.17 2.53 5.13
CA TRP A 81 -2.76 3.00 6.44
C TRP A 81 -1.26 3.25 6.50
N THR A 82 -0.86 4.06 7.49
CA THR A 82 0.54 4.28 7.83
C THR A 82 0.84 3.61 9.17
N LYS A 83 2.00 2.99 9.28
CA LYS A 83 2.53 2.45 10.54
C LYS A 83 4.05 2.57 10.55
N ASP A 84 4.61 3.19 11.59
CA ASP A 84 6.05 3.32 11.79
C ASP A 84 6.77 4.01 10.60
N GLY A 85 6.08 4.96 9.95
CA GLY A 85 6.59 5.68 8.77
C GLY A 85 6.47 4.92 7.45
N GLU A 86 5.93 3.70 7.46
CA GLU A 86 5.70 2.90 6.26
C GLU A 86 4.22 2.95 5.84
N GLN A 87 3.97 3.01 4.53
CA GLN A 87 2.64 2.99 3.96
C GLN A 87 2.25 1.59 3.51
N PHE A 88 0.99 1.24 3.74
CA PHE A 88 0.43 -0.06 3.40
C PHE A 88 -0.93 0.08 2.74
N ALA A 89 -1.28 -0.92 1.94
CA ALA A 89 -2.60 -1.08 1.36
C ALA A 89 -3.06 -2.54 1.38
N VAL A 90 -4.37 -2.72 1.53
CA VAL A 90 -5.05 -3.97 1.20
C VAL A 90 -6.27 -3.63 0.38
N ALA A 91 -6.46 -4.36 -0.72
CA ALA A 91 -7.58 -4.18 -1.63
C ALA A 91 -8.31 -5.51 -1.85
N CYS A 92 -9.61 -5.45 -2.12
CA CYS A 92 -10.39 -6.60 -2.52
C CYS A 92 -11.50 -6.17 -3.49
N ASP A 93 -11.56 -6.84 -4.63
CA ASP A 93 -12.60 -6.70 -5.65
C ASP A 93 -13.14 -8.05 -6.13
N ARG A 94 -12.90 -9.11 -5.34
CA ARG A 94 -13.20 -10.51 -5.70
C ARG A 94 -14.69 -10.82 -5.70
N TYR A 95 -15.45 -10.15 -4.83
CA TYR A 95 -16.87 -10.40 -4.64
C TYR A 95 -17.74 -9.36 -5.35
N SER A 96 -18.91 -9.79 -5.81
CA SER A 96 -19.91 -8.91 -6.45
C SER A 96 -20.60 -7.97 -5.47
N GLU A 97 -20.67 -8.33 -4.18
CA GLU A 97 -21.24 -7.48 -3.14
C GLU A 97 -20.15 -6.66 -2.44
N PHE A 98 -20.31 -5.34 -2.41
CA PHE A 98 -19.38 -4.41 -1.75
C PHE A 98 -19.11 -4.77 -0.28
N ARG A 99 -20.15 -5.17 0.47
CA ARG A 99 -20.02 -5.63 1.86
C ARG A 99 -19.00 -6.76 2.00
N ASP A 100 -18.98 -7.68 1.06
CA ASP A 100 -18.20 -8.91 1.15
C ASP A 100 -16.72 -8.64 0.90
N ASN A 101 -16.40 -7.71 -0.01
CA ASN A 101 -15.04 -7.19 -0.17
C ASN A 101 -14.54 -6.49 1.10
N VAL A 102 -15.36 -5.62 1.71
CA VAL A 102 -15.01 -4.97 3.00
C VAL A 102 -14.79 -6.02 4.09
N ARG A 103 -15.63 -7.07 4.15
CA ARG A 103 -15.49 -8.11 5.17
C ARG A 103 -14.26 -8.99 4.94
N ALA A 104 -13.94 -9.33 3.69
CA ALA A 104 -12.75 -10.10 3.36
C ALA A 104 -11.47 -9.38 3.82
N VAL A 105 -11.35 -8.08 3.51
CA VAL A 105 -10.24 -7.24 3.99
C VAL A 105 -10.17 -7.20 5.51
N GLY A 106 -11.32 -7.01 6.17
CA GLY A 106 -11.39 -7.01 7.64
C GLY A 106 -10.93 -8.34 8.27
N LEU A 107 -11.26 -9.48 7.67
CA LEU A 107 -10.81 -10.80 8.12
C LEU A 107 -9.31 -10.97 7.94
N TYR A 108 -8.76 -10.60 6.79
CA TYR A 108 -7.32 -10.63 6.53
C TYR A 108 -6.53 -9.87 7.61
N LEU A 109 -6.96 -8.65 7.95
CA LEU A 109 -6.31 -7.85 9.01
C LEU A 109 -6.51 -8.46 10.41
N GLU A 110 -7.67 -9.05 10.69
CA GLU A 110 -7.91 -9.78 11.95
C GLU A 110 -6.94 -10.97 12.09
N GLU A 111 -6.70 -11.71 11.01
CA GLU A 111 -5.82 -12.88 10.95
C GLU A 111 -4.36 -12.49 11.07
N LYS A 112 -3.90 -11.50 10.29
CA LYS A 112 -2.53 -10.99 10.37
C LYS A 112 -2.16 -10.51 11.77
N ARG A 113 -3.03 -9.72 12.40
CA ARG A 113 -2.87 -9.33 13.80
C ARG A 113 -2.79 -10.53 14.75
N LYS A 114 -3.59 -11.57 14.53
CA LYS A 114 -3.54 -12.79 15.38
C LYS A 114 -2.23 -13.56 15.15
N MET A 115 -1.67 -13.55 13.95
CA MET A 115 -0.40 -14.19 13.63
C MET A 115 0.77 -13.47 14.30
N GLU A 116 0.84 -12.15 14.24
CA GLU A 116 1.92 -11.36 14.88
C GLU A 116 2.00 -11.55 16.40
N ASN A 117 0.86 -11.79 17.06
CA ASN A 117 0.81 -11.99 18.51
C ASN A 117 1.21 -13.41 18.95
N ARG A 118 1.49 -14.32 18.01
CA ARG A 118 1.92 -15.68 18.33
C ARG A 118 3.44 -15.73 18.43
N PRO A 119 4.02 -16.52 19.37
CA PRO A 119 5.46 -16.66 19.51
C PRO A 119 6.03 -17.63 18.44
N VAL A 120 5.83 -17.30 17.15
CA VAL A 120 6.31 -18.06 16.00
C VAL A 120 7.14 -17.10 15.14
N ALA A 121 8.39 -17.46 14.85
CA ALA A 121 9.26 -16.66 13.98
C ALA A 121 9.03 -17.07 12.50
N THR A 122 8.63 -16.11 11.66
CA THR A 122 8.54 -16.24 10.20
C THR A 122 9.56 -15.27 9.56
N GLY A 123 10.06 -15.61 8.37
CA GLY A 123 11.27 -14.98 7.78
C GLY A 123 11.10 -13.57 7.22
N GLU A 124 9.87 -13.08 7.06
CA GLU A 124 9.56 -11.74 6.55
C GLU A 124 8.48 -11.12 7.42
N SER A 125 8.54 -9.80 7.61
CA SER A 125 7.45 -9.04 8.22
C SER A 125 6.12 -9.44 7.58
N GLU A 126 5.14 -9.86 8.38
CA GLU A 126 3.86 -10.39 7.89
C GLU A 126 3.06 -9.37 7.03
N PHE A 127 3.48 -8.10 7.02
CA PHE A 127 2.94 -7.00 6.22
C PHE A 127 3.74 -6.65 4.95
N ALA A 128 4.84 -7.35 4.64
CA ALA A 128 5.68 -7.05 3.47
C ALA A 128 4.87 -6.98 2.16
N ASN A 129 3.94 -7.93 1.94
CA ASN A 129 3.08 -7.96 0.76
C ASN A 129 2.06 -6.81 0.69
N ALA A 130 1.74 -6.18 1.82
CA ALA A 130 0.82 -5.06 1.89
C ALA A 130 1.53 -3.71 1.81
N ARG A 131 2.87 -3.68 1.92
CA ARG A 131 3.64 -2.44 1.87
C ARG A 131 3.55 -1.83 0.47
N LEU A 132 3.20 -0.57 0.40
CA LEU A 132 3.22 0.18 -0.85
C LEU A 132 4.66 0.65 -1.15
N PRO A 133 5.05 0.71 -2.42
CA PRO A 133 6.25 1.46 -2.78
C PRO A 133 6.07 2.94 -2.34
N PRO A 134 7.16 3.64 -1.98
CA PRO A 134 7.09 5.04 -1.59
C PRO A 134 6.42 5.85 -2.70
N ALA A 135 5.41 6.63 -2.32
CA ALA A 135 4.64 7.48 -3.21
C ALA A 135 5.32 8.86 -3.30
N ASP A 136 6.28 9.01 -4.22
CA ASP A 136 6.63 10.35 -4.71
C ASP A 136 5.64 10.72 -5.83
N ASP A 137 4.98 11.87 -5.64
CA ASP A 137 3.97 12.46 -6.51
C ASP A 137 4.50 12.80 -7.93
N ASP A 138 3.61 12.57 -8.89
CA ASP A 138 3.56 13.11 -10.25
C ASP A 138 4.57 12.66 -11.33
N VAL A 139 3.96 12.19 -12.43
CA VAL A 139 4.51 11.84 -13.74
C VAL A 139 5.25 10.51 -13.79
N VAL A 140 4.79 9.64 -14.70
CA VAL A 140 5.59 8.56 -15.28
C VAL A 140 6.77 9.20 -16.01
N ALA A 141 7.76 9.69 -15.28
CA ALA A 141 9.10 9.87 -15.79
C ALA A 141 9.76 8.49 -15.69
N ALA A 142 10.38 8.06 -16.78
CA ALA A 142 11.21 6.85 -16.78
C ALA A 142 12.11 6.84 -15.52
N PRO A 143 12.36 5.67 -14.90
CA PRO A 143 13.21 5.58 -13.72
C PRO A 143 14.50 6.35 -13.98
N ARG A 144 14.82 7.32 -13.10
CA ARG A 144 16.06 8.09 -13.22
C ARG A 144 17.22 7.11 -13.33
N PRO A 145 18.05 7.20 -14.38
CA PRO A 145 19.08 6.21 -14.60
C PRO A 145 20.09 6.24 -13.44
N ALA A 146 20.59 5.07 -13.04
CA ALA A 146 21.38 4.89 -11.82
C ALA A 146 22.59 5.84 -11.70
N HIS A 147 23.20 6.21 -12.82
CA HIS A 147 24.30 7.17 -12.87
C HIS A 147 23.88 8.59 -12.47
N GLU A 148 22.65 9.03 -12.78
CA GLU A 148 22.10 10.32 -12.32
C GLU A 148 21.81 10.32 -10.82
N VAL A 149 21.37 9.17 -10.27
CA VAL A 149 21.11 9.01 -8.83
C VAL A 149 22.42 9.11 -8.02
N LEU A 150 23.50 8.52 -8.54
CA LEU A 150 24.84 8.58 -7.94
C LEU A 150 25.63 9.85 -8.31
N GLY A 151 25.18 10.60 -9.32
CA GLY A 151 25.86 11.78 -9.82
C GLY A 151 27.18 11.47 -10.54
N VAL A 152 27.24 10.34 -11.23
CA VAL A 152 28.40 9.84 -11.99
C VAL A 152 28.08 9.75 -13.48
N GLU A 153 29.12 9.61 -14.30
CA GLU A 153 28.95 9.29 -15.72
C GLU A 153 28.37 7.87 -15.90
N PRO A 154 27.63 7.59 -16.99
CA PRO A 154 27.10 6.25 -17.29
C PRO A 154 28.18 5.16 -17.35
N ASP A 155 29.39 5.56 -17.78
CA ASP A 155 30.54 4.67 -18.00
C ASP A 155 31.58 4.77 -16.86
N ALA A 156 31.18 5.29 -15.70
CA ALA A 156 32.06 5.46 -14.55
C ALA A 156 32.66 4.13 -14.10
N SER A 157 33.93 4.15 -13.68
CA SER A 157 34.60 2.97 -13.18
C SER A 157 34.01 2.49 -11.85
N ASP A 158 34.17 1.19 -11.57
CA ASP A 158 33.83 0.54 -10.31
C ASP A 158 34.30 1.30 -9.05
N GLU A 159 35.48 1.92 -9.11
CA GLU A 159 36.03 2.72 -8.01
C GLU A 159 35.28 4.05 -7.86
N GLU A 160 34.98 4.74 -8.96
CA GLU A 160 34.23 6.00 -8.99
C GLU A 160 32.79 5.82 -8.49
N ILE A 161 32.12 4.71 -8.87
CA ILE A 161 30.78 4.37 -8.40
C ILE A 161 30.78 4.17 -6.88
N ARG A 162 31.76 3.44 -6.33
CA ARG A 162 31.87 3.18 -4.89
C ARG A 162 32.25 4.43 -4.08
N ASP A 163 33.03 5.34 -4.65
CA ASP A 163 33.38 6.62 -4.03
C ASP A 163 32.20 7.59 -4.05
N ALA A 164 31.51 7.71 -5.18
CA ALA A 164 30.30 8.54 -5.31
C ALA A 164 29.19 8.08 -4.36
N PHE A 165 28.98 6.76 -4.24
CA PHE A 165 28.04 6.19 -3.27
C PHE A 165 28.42 6.56 -1.83
N ARG A 166 29.70 6.44 -1.45
CA ARG A 166 30.17 6.80 -0.10
C ARG A 166 29.98 8.28 0.21
N GLU A 167 30.24 9.16 -0.76
CA GLU A 167 30.04 10.60 -0.60
C GLU A 167 28.55 10.98 -0.58
N ALA A 168 27.70 10.33 -1.37
CA ALA A 168 26.26 10.52 -1.37
C ALA A 168 25.63 10.10 -0.03
N VAL A 169 26.05 8.95 0.52
CA VAL A 169 25.62 8.47 1.83
C VAL A 169 26.08 9.40 2.96
N LYS A 170 27.31 9.91 2.92
CA LYS A 170 27.80 10.89 3.92
C LYS A 170 27.01 12.20 3.88
N LYS A 171 26.66 12.70 2.69
CA LYS A 171 25.86 13.93 2.52
C LYS A 171 24.42 13.75 2.96
N ARG A 172 23.86 12.53 2.85
CA ARG A 172 22.46 12.21 3.12
C ARG A 172 22.25 11.35 4.39
N HIS A 173 23.25 11.28 5.27
CA HIS A 173 23.25 10.36 6.42
C HIS A 173 22.06 10.62 7.38
N PRO A 174 21.35 9.57 7.84
CA PRO A 174 20.16 9.67 8.69
C PRO A 174 20.40 10.36 10.05
N ASP A 175 21.64 10.33 10.59
CA ASP A 175 22.00 11.10 11.81
C ASP A 175 21.93 12.63 11.65
N LYS A 176 21.70 13.14 10.43
CA LYS A 176 21.43 14.56 10.14
C LYS A 176 20.03 14.80 9.56
N GLY A 177 19.08 13.91 9.85
CA GLY A 177 17.69 14.04 9.39
C GLY A 177 17.45 13.53 7.96
N GLY A 178 18.32 12.65 7.46
CA GLY A 178 18.13 11.98 6.16
C GLY A 178 17.07 10.88 6.21
N ARG A 179 16.21 10.82 5.19
CA ARG A 179 15.15 9.81 5.03
C ARG A 179 15.75 8.46 4.62
N LEU A 180 15.29 7.37 5.23
CA LEU A 180 15.69 5.99 4.92
C LEU A 180 15.48 5.63 3.43
N GLU A 181 14.48 6.24 2.80
CA GLU A 181 14.14 6.08 1.37
C GLU A 181 15.29 6.50 0.44
N LEU A 182 15.99 7.59 0.76
CA LEU A 182 17.14 8.07 -0.01
C LEU A 182 18.35 7.15 0.11
N PHE A 183 18.44 6.38 1.19
CA PHE A 183 19.51 5.41 1.37
C PHE A 183 19.28 4.16 0.51
N ASN A 184 18.04 3.68 0.44
CA ASN A 184 17.68 2.54 -0.40
C ASN A 184 17.86 2.86 -1.89
N GLU A 185 17.43 4.05 -2.33
CA GLU A 185 17.61 4.51 -3.72
C GLU A 185 19.10 4.54 -4.12
N LEU A 186 20.00 4.95 -3.21
CA LEU A 186 21.45 4.94 -3.44
C LEU A 186 22.02 3.53 -3.53
N GLN A 187 21.48 2.57 -2.76
CA GLN A 187 21.93 1.18 -2.78
C GLN A 187 21.52 0.49 -4.08
N GLU A 188 20.26 0.67 -4.50
CA GLU A 188 19.74 0.12 -5.76
C GLU A 188 20.52 0.68 -6.98
N ALA A 189 20.81 1.97 -6.98
CA ALA A 189 21.61 2.59 -8.05
C ALA A 189 23.04 2.05 -8.11
N LYS A 190 23.67 1.81 -6.96
CA LYS A 190 25.01 1.21 -6.89
C LYS A 190 25.01 -0.23 -7.39
N GLU A 191 24.00 -1.02 -7.02
CA GLU A 191 23.87 -2.41 -7.44
C GLU A 191 23.63 -2.51 -8.96
N ALA A 192 22.81 -1.62 -9.52
CA ALA A 192 22.54 -1.56 -10.96
C ALA A 192 23.76 -1.16 -11.82
N MET A 193 24.75 -0.44 -11.27
CA MET A 193 25.97 -0.06 -12.00
C MET A 193 27.15 -1.03 -11.77
N LEU A 194 27.09 -1.90 -10.76
CA LEU A 194 28.16 -2.86 -10.44
C LEU A 194 27.77 -4.32 -10.75
N GLY A 195 26.55 -4.58 -11.21
CA GLY A 195 26.04 -5.89 -11.65
C GLY A 195 25.98 -6.01 -13.16
#